data_AF-A0A5C4V320-F1
#
_entry.id   AF-A0A5C4V320-F1
#
_cell.length_a   1.000
_cell.length_b   1.000
_cell.length_c   1.000
_cell.angle_alpha   90.00
_cell.angle_beta   90.00
_cell.angle_gamma   90.00
#
_symmetry.space_group_name_H-M   'P 1'
#
loop_
_entity.id
_entity.type
_entity.pdbx_description
1 polymer ?
#
loop_
_entity_poly.entity_id
_entity_poly.type
_entity_poly.pdbx_seq_one_letter_code
_entity_poly.pdbx_strand_id
1 'polypeptide(L)'
;MESERPDHRPSEADGGELGIGALARASGLPVSALRFYDGAGVLVPAVVDPRTGYRRYDPGQLGEARLVAALRRVGMPLADIRLALAGRAGGDPTLPARLLAAHVRRLEHGVAEARRELSRLRTGARPPGRREDRPRENAMNDELRHDDRRHDEPRKDERRDEATLTLPGDQLADALDAVRFAVGADPELPSLAGVLFDVDDAGERLRLVATDRYRLALAGVALSEPGAGARALVAAPVVDAMRALLTDAAPARLTLRDGEAALAVGGRRVAGPTVDHEYPDYRRLVDLPAGRRVTVDTAALRAEVAAGPVREERSAPDGGACEVSVLTVTDASPARLTPYPETAGAGQRVAVNREFLTEALAALGAAHAEIEIGGPAAPLALRPRGGASDRLSLLMPVRLDDVA
;
A
#
# COMPACT_ATOMS: atom_id res chain seq x y z
N MET A 1 1.77 -0.97 -55.73
CA MET A 1 3.12 -0.38 -55.70
C MET A 1 3.19 0.36 -54.37
N GLU A 2 3.51 -0.41 -53.33
CA GLU A 2 3.44 0.01 -51.92
C GLU A 2 4.65 0.86 -51.56
N SER A 3 4.35 1.92 -50.82
CA SER A 3 5.26 2.90 -50.24
C SER A 3 6.20 2.23 -49.22
N GLU A 4 7.47 2.06 -49.59
CA GLU A 4 8.56 1.76 -48.65
C GLU A 4 8.68 2.84 -47.58
N ARG A 5 8.53 2.44 -46.32
CA ARG A 5 8.89 3.26 -45.15
C ARG A 5 10.42 3.20 -45.01
N PRO A 6 11.13 4.33 -44.87
CA PRO A 6 12.57 4.30 -44.69
C PRO A 6 12.94 3.72 -43.33
N ASP A 7 13.73 2.65 -43.35
CA ASP A 7 14.42 2.02 -42.22
C ASP A 7 15.43 3.02 -41.65
N HIS A 8 15.04 3.79 -40.62
CA HIS A 8 15.95 4.66 -39.90
C HIS A 8 16.62 3.86 -38.77
N ARG A 9 17.69 3.14 -39.10
CA ARG A 9 18.65 2.67 -38.10
C ARG A 9 19.48 3.87 -37.63
N PRO A 10 19.50 4.22 -36.33
CA PRO A 10 20.45 5.19 -35.82
C PRO A 10 21.83 4.55 -35.69
N SER A 11 22.82 5.30 -36.15
CA SER A 11 24.27 5.04 -36.14
C SER A 11 24.83 4.75 -34.74
N GLU A 12 25.66 3.72 -34.62
CA GLU A 12 26.49 3.43 -33.46
C GLU A 12 27.70 4.39 -33.38
N ALA A 13 27.60 5.43 -32.56
CA ALA A 13 28.70 6.02 -31.79
C ALA A 13 28.11 7.05 -30.80
N ASP A 14 28.51 6.96 -29.52
CA ASP A 14 28.24 7.88 -28.40
C ASP A 14 26.99 7.61 -27.52
N GLY A 15 27.12 7.84 -26.21
CA GLY A 15 26.31 7.26 -25.11
C GLY A 15 24.79 7.26 -25.26
N GLY A 16 24.19 6.06 -25.38
CA GLY A 16 22.75 5.90 -25.62
C GLY A 16 21.87 6.35 -24.45
N GLU A 17 21.04 7.37 -24.69
CA GLU A 17 20.02 7.84 -23.75
C GLU A 17 19.07 6.71 -23.31
N LEU A 18 18.83 6.60 -22.00
CA LEU A 18 17.92 5.64 -21.39
C LEU A 18 16.49 6.19 -21.38
N GLY A 19 15.55 5.45 -21.97
CA GLY A 19 14.13 5.75 -21.79
C GLY A 19 13.69 5.56 -20.33
N ILE A 20 12.62 6.26 -19.90
CA ILE A 20 12.12 6.21 -18.52
C ILE A 20 11.90 4.78 -17.99
N GLY A 21 11.43 3.85 -18.83
CA GLY A 21 11.25 2.45 -18.44
C GLY A 21 12.57 1.68 -18.30
N ALA A 22 13.60 2.04 -19.07
CA ALA A 22 14.94 1.46 -18.94
C ALA A 22 15.63 1.96 -17.67
N LEU A 23 15.54 3.27 -17.39
CA LEU A 23 16.07 3.86 -16.17
C LEU A 23 15.36 3.30 -14.92
N ALA A 24 14.03 3.15 -14.97
CA ALA A 24 13.25 2.56 -13.87
C ALA A 24 13.77 1.17 -13.49
N ARG A 25 13.92 0.28 -14.48
CA ARG A 25 14.45 -1.07 -14.27
C ARG A 25 15.89 -1.07 -13.74
N ALA A 26 16.75 -0.20 -14.28
CA ALA A 26 18.17 -0.16 -13.92
C ALA A 26 18.46 0.50 -12.56
N SER A 27 17.59 1.39 -12.10
CA SER A 27 17.72 2.14 -10.85
C SER A 27 16.93 1.54 -9.68
N GLY A 28 15.89 0.75 -9.96
CA GLY A 28 14.94 0.26 -8.96
C GLY A 28 13.85 1.27 -8.58
N LEU A 29 13.80 2.43 -9.23
CA LEU A 29 12.71 3.41 -9.03
C LEU A 29 11.54 3.11 -9.96
N PRO A 30 10.29 3.11 -9.48
CA PRO A 30 9.13 2.97 -10.38
C PRO A 30 9.00 4.19 -11.31
N VAL A 31 8.38 3.98 -12.48
CA VAL A 31 8.18 5.05 -13.49
C VAL A 31 7.41 6.25 -12.91
N SER A 32 6.48 6.00 -12.00
CA SER A 32 5.75 7.06 -11.27
C SER A 32 6.69 7.89 -10.39
N ALA A 33 7.63 7.27 -9.68
CA ALA A 33 8.61 7.97 -8.86
C ALA A 33 9.58 8.79 -9.72
N LEU A 34 10.00 8.27 -10.88
CA LEU A 34 10.82 9.05 -11.82
C LEU A 34 10.08 10.31 -12.33
N ARG A 35 8.79 10.21 -12.64
CA ARG A 35 7.96 11.37 -13.00
C ARG A 35 7.77 12.35 -11.84
N PHE A 36 7.65 11.83 -10.63
CA PHE A 36 7.56 12.64 -9.42
C PHE A 36 8.87 13.40 -9.15
N TYR A 37 10.02 12.74 -9.24
CA TYR A 37 11.33 13.36 -9.02
C TYR A 37 11.71 14.36 -10.12
N ASP A 38 11.26 14.15 -11.35
CA ASP A 38 11.29 15.17 -12.40
C ASP A 38 10.52 16.43 -11.97
N GLY A 39 9.24 16.28 -11.60
CA GLY A 39 8.40 17.39 -11.13
C GLY A 39 8.91 18.07 -9.85
N ALA A 40 9.62 17.34 -8.99
CA ALA A 40 10.22 17.84 -7.76
C ALA A 40 11.62 18.45 -7.96
N GLY A 41 12.18 18.38 -9.18
CA GLY A 41 13.53 18.87 -9.50
C GLY A 41 14.67 18.06 -8.86
N VAL A 42 14.39 16.80 -8.51
CA VAL A 42 15.32 15.88 -7.81
C VAL A 42 16.11 15.06 -8.83
N LEU A 43 15.44 14.57 -9.88
CA LEU A 43 16.06 13.80 -10.96
C LEU A 43 15.40 14.21 -12.28
N VAL A 44 15.96 15.26 -12.89
CA VAL A 44 15.40 15.88 -14.10
C VAL A 44 15.86 15.10 -15.34
N PRO A 45 14.97 14.71 -16.27
CA PRO A 45 15.34 14.05 -17.51
C PRO A 45 16.32 14.89 -18.33
N ALA A 46 17.31 14.25 -18.95
CA ALA A 46 18.21 14.91 -19.90
C ALA A 46 17.45 15.52 -21.09
N VAL A 47 16.44 14.80 -21.59
CA VAL A 47 15.57 15.26 -22.68
C VAL A 47 14.13 14.86 -22.40
N VAL A 48 13.21 15.80 -22.62
CA VAL A 48 11.77 15.53 -22.71
C VAL A 48 11.35 15.80 -24.15
N ASP A 49 10.84 14.77 -24.82
CA ASP A 49 10.34 14.90 -26.19
C ASP A 49 9.18 15.93 -26.22
N PRO A 50 9.31 17.04 -26.97
CA PRO A 50 8.33 18.12 -26.96
C PRO A 50 7.00 17.75 -27.63
N ARG A 51 6.96 16.70 -28.47
CA ARG A 51 5.76 16.20 -29.13
C ARG A 51 5.03 15.14 -28.30
N THR A 52 5.76 14.27 -27.62
CA THR A 52 5.18 13.09 -26.94
C THR A 52 5.23 13.18 -25.42
N GLY A 53 5.98 14.13 -24.86
CA GLY A 53 6.26 14.22 -23.43
C GLY A 53 7.12 13.06 -22.90
N TYR A 54 7.72 12.28 -23.80
CA TYR A 54 8.50 11.11 -23.42
C TYR A 54 9.86 11.52 -22.83
N ARG A 55 10.18 10.95 -21.67
CA ARG A 55 11.37 11.30 -20.88
C ARG A 55 12.53 10.37 -21.21
N ARG A 56 13.68 10.96 -21.50
CA ARG A 56 14.95 10.29 -21.74
C ARG A 56 15.99 10.81 -20.76
N TYR A 57 16.82 9.91 -20.27
CA TYR A 57 17.82 10.17 -19.24
C TYR A 57 19.20 9.82 -19.79
N ASP A 58 20.21 10.59 -19.39
CA ASP A 58 21.59 10.28 -19.71
C ASP A 58 22.05 9.05 -18.89
N PRO A 59 22.88 8.14 -19.44
CA PRO A 59 23.42 7.00 -18.69
C PRO A 59 24.11 7.38 -17.38
N GLY A 60 24.73 8.56 -17.30
CA GLY A 60 25.33 9.12 -16.09
C GLY A 60 24.34 9.37 -14.95
N GLN A 61 23.05 9.60 -15.27
CA GLN A 61 21.98 9.81 -14.28
C GLN A 61 21.57 8.52 -13.57
N LEU A 62 22.01 7.35 -14.05
CA LEU A 62 21.75 6.08 -13.38
C LEU A 62 22.36 6.02 -11.98
N GLY A 63 23.54 6.61 -11.79
CA GLY A 63 24.19 6.68 -10.48
C GLY A 63 23.38 7.50 -9.47
N GLU A 64 22.82 8.63 -9.90
CA GLU A 64 21.96 9.49 -9.09
C GLU A 64 20.63 8.79 -8.78
N ALA A 65 20.00 8.17 -9.78
CA ALA A 65 18.77 7.42 -9.59
C ALA A 65 18.92 6.27 -8.58
N ARG A 66 20.04 5.54 -8.61
CA ARG A 66 20.35 4.49 -7.62
C ARG A 66 20.59 5.06 -6.22
N LEU A 67 21.22 6.22 -6.12
CA LEU A 67 21.41 6.91 -4.84
C LEU A 67 20.07 7.34 -4.26
N VAL A 68 19.19 7.94 -5.06
CA VAL A 68 17.82 8.28 -4.65
C VAL A 68 17.08 7.04 -4.18
N ALA A 69 17.14 5.93 -4.92
CA ALA A 69 16.54 4.66 -4.52
C ALA A 69 17.09 4.15 -3.16
N ALA A 70 18.40 4.25 -2.94
CA ALA A 70 19.02 3.84 -1.67
C ALA A 70 18.61 4.73 -0.50
N LEU A 71 18.57 6.05 -0.67
CA LEU A 71 18.16 7.00 0.37
C LEU A 71 16.65 6.87 0.69
N ARG A 72 15.83 6.60 -0.32
CA ARG A 72 14.40 6.30 -0.13
C ARG A 72 14.19 5.04 0.70
N ARG A 73 14.91 3.96 0.42
CA ARG A 73 14.79 2.69 1.17
C ARG A 73 15.07 2.85 2.67
N VAL A 74 15.88 3.83 3.07
CA VAL A 74 16.16 4.14 4.48
C VAL A 74 15.25 5.23 5.08
N GLY A 75 14.16 5.58 4.39
CA GLY A 75 13.17 6.55 4.84
C GLY A 75 13.69 7.98 4.95
N MET A 76 14.68 8.36 4.13
CA MET A 76 15.19 9.73 4.14
C MET A 76 14.14 10.72 3.62
N PRO A 77 13.87 11.85 4.30
CA PRO A 77 12.92 12.86 3.83
C PRO A 77 13.33 13.45 2.47
N LEU A 78 12.35 13.79 1.63
CA LEU A 78 12.59 14.34 0.29
C LEU A 78 13.47 15.60 0.29
N ALA A 79 13.31 16.46 1.30
CA ALA A 79 14.16 17.66 1.47
C ALA A 79 15.64 17.30 1.68
N ASP A 80 15.92 16.24 2.45
CA ASP A 80 17.29 15.76 2.70
C ASP A 80 17.86 15.06 1.47
N ILE A 81 17.02 14.32 0.71
CA ILE A 81 17.42 13.72 -0.57
C ILE A 81 17.84 14.82 -1.56
N ARG A 82 17.07 15.91 -1.67
CA ARG A 82 17.41 17.07 -2.51
C ARG A 82 18.75 17.68 -2.14
N LEU A 83 18.98 17.89 -0.84
CA LEU A 83 20.24 18.45 -0.33
C LEU A 83 21.43 17.52 -0.58
N ALA A 84 21.24 16.20 -0.45
CA ALA A 84 22.27 15.22 -0.72
C ALA A 84 22.68 15.19 -2.21
N LEU A 85 21.72 15.29 -3.13
CA LEU A 85 22.01 15.36 -4.56
C LEU A 85 22.66 16.71 -4.93
N ALA A 86 22.15 17.82 -4.40
CA ALA A 86 22.72 19.14 -4.63
C ALA A 86 24.17 19.25 -4.13
N GLY A 87 24.49 18.66 -2.98
CA GLY A 87 25.87 18.62 -2.44
C GLY A 87 26.84 17.83 -3.32
N ARG A 88 26.35 16.77 -3.98
CA ARG A 88 27.14 15.95 -4.91
C ARG A 88 27.43 16.68 -6.22
N ALA A 89 26.46 17.44 -6.75
CA ALA A 89 26.60 18.23 -7.96
C ALA A 89 27.38 19.54 -7.75
N GLY A 90 27.28 20.13 -6.54
CA GLY A 90 27.78 21.48 -6.22
C GLY A 90 29.10 21.56 -5.44
N GLY A 91 29.76 20.44 -5.12
CA GLY A 91 31.15 20.45 -4.62
C GLY A 91 31.37 20.27 -3.11
N ASP A 92 30.37 19.87 -2.33
CA ASP A 92 30.60 19.36 -0.96
C ASP A 92 30.33 17.84 -0.90
N PRO A 93 31.36 17.01 -1.14
CA PRO A 93 31.21 15.56 -1.12
C PRO A 93 30.91 15.02 0.29
N THR A 94 31.07 15.84 1.34
CA THR A 94 30.83 15.45 2.74
C THR A 94 29.37 15.67 3.17
N LEU A 95 28.62 16.53 2.48
CA LEU A 95 27.25 16.86 2.82
C LEU A 95 26.30 15.64 2.81
N PRO A 96 26.31 14.74 1.80
CA PRO A 96 25.48 13.53 1.81
C PRO A 96 25.78 12.61 3.00
N ALA A 97 27.06 12.45 3.34
CA ALA A 97 27.50 11.63 4.47
C ALA A 97 27.05 12.25 5.81
N ARG A 98 27.09 13.59 5.94
CA ARG A 98 26.61 14.31 7.12
C ARG A 98 25.09 14.23 7.28
N LEU A 99 24.33 14.34 6.19
CA LEU A 99 22.88 14.19 6.18
C LEU A 99 22.47 12.75 6.53
N LEU A 100 23.14 11.76 5.97
CA LEU A 100 22.92 10.35 6.32
C LEU A 100 23.24 10.09 7.79
N ALA A 101 24.38 10.56 8.30
CA ALA A 101 24.74 10.41 9.70
C ALA A 101 23.75 11.15 10.64
N ALA A 102 23.22 12.31 10.24
CA ALA A 102 22.18 13.01 10.97
C ALA A 102 20.87 12.21 10.97
N HIS A 103 20.48 11.63 9.84
CA HIS A 103 19.29 10.80 9.72
C HIS A 103 19.38 9.52 10.56
N VAL A 104 20.53 8.83 10.51
CA VAL A 104 20.82 7.67 11.39
C VAL A 104 20.67 8.06 12.85
N ARG A 105 21.28 9.18 13.28
CA ARG A 105 21.12 9.66 14.66
C ARG A 105 19.67 9.97 15.02
N ARG A 106 18.88 10.55 14.11
CA ARG A 106 17.44 10.81 14.35
C ARG A 106 16.66 9.51 14.49
N LEU A 107 16.91 8.52 13.63
CA LEU A 107 16.28 7.20 13.71
C LEU A 107 16.67 6.47 15.00
N GLU A 108 17.96 6.43 15.34
CA GLU A 108 18.46 5.84 16.58
C GLU A 108 17.87 6.54 17.81
N HIS A 109 17.79 7.86 17.80
CA HIS A 109 17.18 8.63 18.87
C HIS A 109 15.69 8.31 19.01
N GLY A 110 14.95 8.31 17.90
CA GLY A 110 13.53 7.97 17.86
C GLY A 110 13.26 6.54 18.35
N VAL A 111 14.05 5.57 17.92
CA VAL A 111 13.96 4.17 18.41
C VAL A 111 14.30 4.09 19.88
N ALA A 112 15.35 4.77 20.35
CA ALA A 112 15.74 4.77 21.76
C ALA A 112 14.69 5.45 22.64
N GLU A 113 14.07 6.52 22.17
CA GLU A 113 12.98 7.22 22.83
C GLU A 113 11.71 6.37 22.88
N ALA A 114 11.30 5.78 21.75
CA ALA A 114 10.19 4.85 21.70
C ALA A 114 10.41 3.66 22.65
N ARG A 115 11.63 3.08 22.69
CA ARG A 115 11.98 2.01 23.63
C ARG A 115 11.92 2.46 25.09
N ARG A 116 12.39 3.66 25.41
CA ARG A 116 12.29 4.23 26.77
C ARG A 116 10.82 4.42 27.16
N GLU A 117 10.00 4.93 26.27
CA GLU A 117 8.58 5.17 26.52
C GLU A 117 7.79 3.86 26.65
N LEU A 118 8.01 2.90 25.76
CA LEU A 118 7.49 1.53 25.89
C LEU A 118 7.90 0.87 27.21
N SER A 119 9.15 1.07 27.65
CA SER A 119 9.63 0.56 28.93
C SER A 119 8.93 1.23 30.12
N ARG A 120 8.64 2.53 30.05
CA ARG A 120 7.87 3.26 31.06
C ARG A 120 6.41 2.79 31.13
N LEU A 121 5.75 2.65 29.98
CA LEU A 121 4.38 2.16 29.90
C LEU A 121 4.26 0.73 30.44
N ARG A 122 5.23 -0.15 30.14
CA ARG A 122 5.28 -1.52 30.68
C ARG A 122 5.54 -1.59 32.18
N THR A 123 6.29 -0.65 32.74
CA THR A 123 6.63 -0.62 34.17
C THR A 123 5.62 0.16 35.02
N GLY A 124 4.57 0.73 34.41
CA GLY A 124 3.52 1.48 35.11
C GLY A 124 4.02 2.77 35.78
N ALA A 125 5.21 3.25 35.41
CA ALA A 125 5.84 4.40 36.04
C ALA A 125 5.16 5.70 35.59
N ARG A 126 4.30 6.27 36.44
CA ARG A 126 3.68 7.58 36.23
C ARG A 126 4.75 8.68 36.23
N PRO A 127 4.72 9.66 35.31
CA PRO A 127 5.72 10.72 35.28
C PRO A 127 5.61 11.65 36.51
N PRO A 128 6.73 12.17 37.04
CA PRO A 128 6.68 13.33 37.92
C PRO A 128 6.18 14.54 37.11
N GLY A 129 5.11 15.18 37.60
CA GLY A 129 4.36 16.20 36.88
C GLY A 129 5.21 17.39 36.43
N ARG A 130 5.02 17.80 35.17
CA ARG A 130 5.48 19.10 34.68
C ARG A 130 4.35 20.11 34.90
N ARG A 131 4.73 21.20 35.56
CA ARG A 131 3.90 22.36 35.86
C ARG A 131 3.47 23.05 34.56
N GLU A 132 2.22 23.47 34.58
CA GLU A 132 1.58 24.34 33.61
C GLU A 132 2.32 25.68 33.54
N ASP A 133 2.67 26.12 32.33
CA ASP A 133 2.88 27.55 32.05
C ASP A 133 2.10 27.88 30.77
N ARG A 134 0.98 28.60 30.96
CA ARG A 134 0.37 29.43 29.91
C ARG A 134 1.09 30.79 29.90
N PRO A 135 1.18 31.44 28.74
CA PRO A 135 0.35 32.65 28.50
C PRO A 135 -0.21 32.70 27.06
N ARG A 136 -1.52 32.92 26.87
CA ARG A 136 -2.24 34.18 26.57
C ARG A 136 -2.00 34.78 25.16
N GLU A 137 -3.10 34.75 24.40
CA GLU A 137 -3.68 35.81 23.55
C GLU A 137 -2.84 36.46 22.44
N ASN A 138 -3.35 36.36 21.20
CA ASN A 138 -3.64 37.54 20.39
C ASN A 138 -4.76 37.26 19.39
N ALA A 139 -5.72 38.18 19.37
CA ALA A 139 -6.85 38.25 18.48
C ALA A 139 -6.52 39.09 17.23
N MET A 140 -7.34 38.89 16.20
CA MET A 140 -7.75 39.84 15.16
C MET A 140 -6.76 40.20 14.03
N ASN A 141 -7.12 39.75 12.82
CA ASN A 141 -7.36 40.53 11.60
C ASN A 141 -7.43 39.54 10.41
N ASP A 142 -8.14 39.78 9.31
CA ASP A 142 -9.26 40.64 8.95
C ASP A 142 -9.78 40.05 7.63
N GLU A 143 -11.04 40.29 7.33
CA GLU A 143 -11.77 39.89 6.15
C GLU A 143 -11.06 40.32 4.85
N LEU A 144 -11.10 39.47 3.82
CA LEU A 144 -11.19 39.93 2.43
C LEU A 144 -11.89 38.86 1.59
N ARG A 145 -13.16 39.14 1.33
CA ARG A 145 -14.01 38.53 0.31
C ARG A 145 -13.32 38.64 -1.05
N HIS A 146 -13.29 37.56 -1.83
CA HIS A 146 -13.45 37.65 -3.28
C HIS A 146 -14.38 36.53 -3.75
N ASP A 147 -15.46 36.99 -4.36
CA ASP A 147 -16.49 36.29 -5.10
C ASP A 147 -15.87 35.79 -6.40
N ASP A 148 -15.98 34.49 -6.68
CA ASP A 148 -16.05 34.04 -8.08
C ASP A 148 -16.89 32.76 -8.17
N ARG A 149 -18.19 32.98 -8.35
CA ARG A 149 -19.10 31.99 -8.89
C ARG A 149 -18.68 31.69 -10.33
N ARG A 150 -18.42 30.40 -10.64
CA ARG A 150 -19.04 29.72 -11.79
C ARG A 150 -18.64 28.23 -11.88
N HIS A 151 -19.71 27.45 -12.07
CA HIS A 151 -19.82 26.14 -12.73
C HIS A 151 -19.75 24.89 -11.84
N ASP A 152 -20.94 24.60 -11.32
CA ASP A 152 -21.55 23.28 -11.09
C ASP A 152 -21.02 22.18 -12.03
N GLU A 153 -20.37 21.18 -11.42
CA GLU A 153 -20.55 19.77 -11.75
C GLU A 153 -20.81 19.03 -10.43
N PRO A 154 -21.80 18.11 -10.35
CA PRO A 154 -22.20 17.51 -9.08
C PRO A 154 -21.13 16.52 -8.62
N ARG A 155 -20.36 16.88 -7.59
CA ARG A 155 -19.47 15.96 -6.86
C ARG A 155 -20.32 15.01 -6.03
N LYS A 156 -20.17 13.70 -6.27
CA LYS A 156 -21.09 12.66 -5.82
C LYS A 156 -20.73 11.99 -4.49
N ASP A 157 -20.05 12.68 -3.57
CA ASP A 157 -19.58 12.04 -2.32
C ASP A 157 -19.79 12.88 -1.04
N GLU A 158 -20.87 13.69 -0.98
CA GLU A 158 -21.35 14.30 0.27
C GLU A 158 -22.07 13.25 1.15
N ARG A 159 -21.34 12.25 1.64
CA ARG A 159 -21.81 11.39 2.75
C ARG A 159 -21.39 12.05 4.06
N ARG A 160 -22.33 12.12 5.03
CA ARG A 160 -22.22 12.89 6.28
C ARG A 160 -20.88 12.68 7.00
N ASP A 161 -20.26 13.79 7.41
CA ASP A 161 -18.94 13.86 8.05
C ASP A 161 -18.87 13.26 9.47
N GLU A 162 -19.97 12.76 10.03
CA GLU A 162 -19.98 12.10 11.35
C GLU A 162 -20.94 10.91 11.40
N ALA A 163 -20.42 9.74 11.77
CA ALA A 163 -21.20 8.53 12.04
C ALA A 163 -20.72 7.86 13.32
N THR A 164 -21.68 7.36 14.10
CA THR A 164 -21.41 6.48 15.24
C THR A 164 -22.09 5.14 14.99
N LEU A 165 -21.31 4.07 15.03
CA LEU A 165 -21.70 2.72 14.66
C LEU A 165 -21.46 1.79 15.84
N THR A 166 -22.35 0.82 16.03
CA THR A 166 -22.18 -0.25 17.02
C THR A 166 -21.97 -1.57 16.28
N LEU A 167 -20.93 -2.31 16.64
CA LEU A 167 -20.53 -3.55 15.99
C LEU A 167 -20.01 -4.56 17.02
N PRO A 168 -20.08 -5.87 16.75
CA PRO A 168 -19.46 -6.90 17.60
C PRO A 168 -17.93 -6.73 17.61
N GLY A 169 -17.34 -6.65 18.81
CA GLY A 169 -15.92 -6.34 18.95
C GLY A 169 -14.99 -7.43 18.41
N ASP A 170 -15.36 -8.70 18.57
CA ASP A 170 -14.67 -9.86 18.03
C ASP A 170 -14.65 -9.86 16.50
N GLN A 171 -15.80 -9.61 15.86
CA GLN A 171 -15.90 -9.54 14.41
C GLN A 171 -15.13 -8.35 13.83
N LEU A 172 -15.11 -7.20 14.52
CA LEU A 172 -14.27 -6.07 14.13
C LEU A 172 -12.78 -6.42 14.26
N ALA A 173 -12.37 -7.08 15.34
CA ALA A 173 -10.98 -7.49 15.54
C ALA A 173 -10.52 -8.42 14.41
N ASP A 174 -11.32 -9.43 14.11
CA ASP A 174 -11.08 -10.40 13.05
C ASP A 174 -11.04 -9.74 11.67
N ALA A 175 -11.89 -8.75 11.41
CA ALA A 175 -11.89 -8.01 10.15
C ALA A 175 -10.68 -7.08 10.02
N LEU A 176 -10.22 -6.44 11.10
CA LEU A 176 -8.98 -5.65 11.10
C LEU A 176 -7.77 -6.53 10.84
N ASP A 177 -7.67 -7.70 11.48
CA ASP A 177 -6.61 -8.68 11.24
C ASP A 177 -6.61 -9.16 9.78
N ALA A 178 -7.80 -9.34 9.20
CA ALA A 178 -7.96 -9.80 7.82
C ALA A 178 -7.53 -8.77 6.75
N VAL A 179 -7.37 -7.48 7.09
CA VAL A 179 -6.99 -6.44 6.11
C VAL A 179 -5.67 -5.76 6.40
N ARG A 180 -5.21 -5.76 7.66
CA ARG A 180 -4.07 -4.95 8.12
C ARG A 180 -2.78 -5.23 7.36
N PHE A 181 -2.56 -6.47 6.92
CA PHE A 181 -1.37 -6.86 6.18
C PHE A 181 -1.25 -6.12 4.84
N ALA A 182 -2.36 -5.76 4.20
CA ALA A 182 -2.37 -5.11 2.89
C ALA A 182 -2.20 -3.58 2.93
N VAL A 183 -2.00 -2.98 4.11
CA VAL A 183 -1.79 -1.52 4.24
C VAL A 183 -0.44 -1.12 3.66
N GLY A 184 -0.44 -0.07 2.84
CA GLY A 184 0.77 0.48 2.24
C GLY A 184 1.71 1.11 3.26
N ALA A 185 3.01 0.83 3.13
CA ALA A 185 4.07 1.44 3.93
C ALA A 185 4.84 2.54 3.16
N ASP A 186 4.45 2.82 1.91
CA ASP A 186 5.13 3.81 1.06
C ASP A 186 4.75 5.23 1.48
N PRO A 187 5.66 6.03 2.04
CA PRO A 187 5.35 7.38 2.50
C PRO A 187 4.97 8.34 1.36
N GLU A 188 5.25 7.98 0.11
CA GLU A 188 4.82 8.76 -1.06
C GLU A 188 3.35 8.50 -1.47
N LEU A 189 2.71 7.48 -0.86
CA LEU A 189 1.32 7.12 -1.11
C LEU A 189 0.51 7.21 0.18
N PRO A 190 0.33 8.42 0.73
CA PRO A 190 -0.40 8.60 1.98
C PRO A 190 -1.85 8.13 1.88
N SER A 191 -2.47 8.16 0.70
CA SER A 191 -3.80 7.58 0.45
C SER A 191 -3.89 6.07 0.70
N LEU A 192 -2.76 5.38 0.85
CA LEU A 192 -2.66 3.94 1.13
C LEU A 192 -2.09 3.63 2.52
N ALA A 193 -1.78 4.66 3.32
CA ALA A 193 -1.13 4.53 4.63
C ALA A 193 -2.10 4.16 5.78
N GLY A 194 -3.24 3.55 5.44
CA GLY A 194 -4.31 3.26 6.38
C GLY A 194 -5.30 2.22 5.86
N VAL A 195 -6.36 2.01 6.64
CA VAL A 195 -7.49 1.17 6.27
C VAL A 195 -8.69 2.05 6.00
N LEU A 196 -9.31 1.89 4.83
CA LEU A 196 -10.57 2.52 4.52
C LEU A 196 -11.69 1.84 5.30
N PHE A 197 -12.39 2.60 6.12
CA PHE A 197 -13.68 2.26 6.70
C PHE A 197 -14.77 2.80 5.76
N ASP A 198 -15.57 1.92 5.19
CA ASP A 198 -16.63 2.24 4.22
C ASP A 198 -17.94 1.59 4.67
N VAL A 199 -18.84 2.37 5.24
CA VAL A 199 -20.18 1.90 5.60
C VAL A 199 -21.04 1.91 4.34
N ASP A 200 -21.73 0.81 4.08
CA ASP A 200 -22.60 0.71 2.92
C ASP A 200 -23.79 1.69 2.98
N ASP A 201 -24.40 1.93 1.82
CA ASP A 201 -25.51 2.88 1.68
C ASP A 201 -26.77 2.44 2.45
N ALA A 202 -26.90 1.14 2.71
CA ALA A 202 -27.96 0.59 3.55
C ALA A 202 -27.72 0.85 5.04
N GLY A 203 -26.49 1.17 5.44
CA GLY A 203 -26.11 1.35 6.83
C GLY A 203 -26.17 0.05 7.62
N GLU A 204 -25.96 -1.10 6.98
CA GLU A 204 -26.05 -2.43 7.60
C GLU A 204 -24.67 -3.06 7.79
N ARG A 205 -23.68 -2.65 6.99
CA ARG A 205 -22.36 -3.27 6.98
C ARG A 205 -21.25 -2.24 6.90
N LEU A 206 -20.22 -2.46 7.72
CA LEU A 206 -18.94 -1.77 7.61
C LEU A 206 -17.98 -2.64 6.79
N ARG A 207 -17.43 -2.10 5.70
CA ARG A 207 -16.34 -2.70 4.94
C ARG A 207 -15.02 -2.06 5.32
N LEU A 208 -14.03 -2.90 5.60
CA LEU A 208 -12.65 -2.52 5.82
C LEU A 208 -11.87 -2.88 4.56
N VAL A 209 -11.11 -1.94 4.02
CA VAL A 209 -10.33 -2.14 2.80
C VAL A 209 -8.92 -1.60 2.97
N ALA A 210 -7.93 -2.39 2.58
CA ALA A 210 -6.51 -2.00 2.58
C ALA A 210 -5.84 -2.43 1.28
N THR A 211 -4.92 -1.61 0.77
CA THR A 211 -4.12 -1.93 -0.42
C THR A 211 -2.79 -1.19 -0.40
N ASP A 212 -1.77 -1.81 -1.00
CA ASP A 212 -0.43 -1.24 -1.23
C ASP A 212 -0.10 -1.11 -2.73
N ARG A 213 -1.13 -1.24 -3.60
CA ARG A 213 -1.10 -1.37 -5.08
C ARG A 213 -0.74 -2.74 -5.63
N TYR A 214 -0.11 -3.61 -4.86
CA TYR A 214 0.29 -4.96 -5.29
C TYR A 214 -0.65 -6.03 -4.75
N ARG A 215 -1.40 -5.68 -3.72
CA ARG A 215 -2.46 -6.51 -3.15
C ARG A 215 -3.58 -5.66 -2.61
N LEU A 216 -4.74 -6.28 -2.45
CA LEU A 216 -5.89 -5.69 -1.79
C LEU A 216 -6.50 -6.70 -0.84
N ALA A 217 -6.91 -6.25 0.35
CA ALA A 217 -7.68 -7.04 1.28
C ALA A 217 -8.96 -6.29 1.65
N LEU A 218 -10.06 -7.04 1.72
CA LEU A 218 -11.37 -6.55 2.11
C LEU A 218 -11.96 -7.50 3.15
N ALA A 219 -12.55 -6.93 4.20
CA ALA A 219 -13.34 -7.65 5.19
C ALA A 219 -14.56 -6.84 5.62
N GLY A 220 -15.74 -7.45 5.62
CA GLY A 220 -16.97 -6.79 6.04
C GLY A 220 -17.51 -7.30 7.37
N VAL A 221 -18.00 -6.37 8.20
CA VAL A 221 -18.59 -6.61 9.53
C VAL A 221 -20.02 -6.10 9.53
N ALA A 222 -20.96 -6.94 9.99
CA ALA A 222 -22.35 -6.52 10.15
C ALA A 222 -22.48 -5.57 11.35
N LEU A 223 -23.21 -4.48 11.16
CA LEU A 223 -23.53 -3.56 12.24
C LEU A 223 -24.57 -4.20 13.17
N SER A 224 -24.45 -3.97 14.47
CA SER A 224 -25.43 -4.44 15.45
C SER A 224 -26.78 -3.72 15.30
N GLU A 225 -26.74 -2.48 14.83
CA GLU A 225 -27.88 -1.63 14.54
C GLU A 225 -27.59 -0.82 13.27
N PRO A 226 -28.61 -0.47 12.46
CA PRO A 226 -28.40 0.36 11.28
C PRO A 226 -27.73 1.70 11.61
N GLY A 227 -26.68 2.03 10.88
CA GLY A 227 -25.88 3.24 11.06
C GLY A 227 -26.02 4.24 9.92
N ALA A 228 -25.54 5.46 10.14
CA ALA A 228 -25.38 6.41 9.03
C ALA A 228 -24.22 5.98 8.13
N GLY A 229 -24.41 6.11 6.81
CA GLY A 229 -23.33 5.91 5.84
C GLY A 229 -22.19 6.90 6.09
N ALA A 230 -20.96 6.40 6.14
CA ALA A 230 -19.75 7.18 6.34
C ALA A 230 -18.57 6.46 5.71
N ARG A 231 -17.58 7.26 5.30
CA ARG A 231 -16.34 6.77 4.71
C ARG A 231 -15.17 7.53 5.32
N ALA A 232 -14.17 6.81 5.83
CA ALA A 232 -12.99 7.41 6.44
C ALA A 232 -11.75 6.53 6.23
N LEU A 233 -10.64 7.13 5.80
CA LEU A 233 -9.36 6.44 5.77
C LEU A 233 -8.68 6.59 7.13
N VAL A 234 -8.59 5.51 7.90
CA VAL A 234 -8.04 5.54 9.26
C VAL A 234 -6.56 5.15 9.23
N ALA A 235 -5.70 5.99 9.81
CA ALA A 235 -4.26 5.78 9.78
C ALA A 235 -3.85 4.44 10.44
N ALA A 236 -2.84 3.76 9.87
CA ALA A 236 -2.41 2.44 10.34
C ALA A 236 -2.12 2.35 11.86
N PRO A 237 -1.45 3.34 12.50
CA PRO A 237 -1.22 3.28 13.95
C PRO A 237 -2.51 3.33 14.78
N VAL A 238 -3.54 4.02 14.29
CA VAL A 238 -4.86 4.10 14.93
C VAL A 238 -5.57 2.77 14.79
N VAL A 239 -5.51 2.16 13.60
CA VAL A 239 -6.02 0.80 13.36
C VAL A 239 -5.37 -0.22 14.29
N ASP A 240 -4.04 -0.17 14.43
CA ASP A 240 -3.30 -1.08 15.31
C ASP A 240 -3.72 -0.91 16.78
N ALA A 241 -3.93 0.34 17.22
CA ALA A 241 -4.41 0.64 18.56
C ALA A 241 -5.88 0.20 18.77
N MET A 242 -6.75 0.38 17.76
CA MET A 242 -8.12 -0.12 17.76
C MET A 242 -8.15 -1.64 17.88
N ARG A 243 -7.31 -2.35 17.12
CA ARG A 243 -7.21 -3.81 17.18
C ARG A 243 -6.74 -4.29 18.55
N ALA A 244 -5.76 -3.62 19.16
CA ALA A 244 -5.28 -3.92 20.50
C ALA A 244 -6.36 -3.68 21.59
N LEU A 245 -7.32 -2.78 21.33
CA LEU A 245 -8.47 -2.53 22.20
C LEU A 245 -9.54 -3.63 22.13
N LEU A 246 -9.56 -4.43 21.08
CA LEU A 246 -10.58 -5.46 20.86
C LEU A 246 -10.06 -6.81 21.38
N THR A 247 -10.31 -7.07 22.66
CA THR A 247 -9.81 -8.26 23.39
C THR A 247 -10.90 -9.28 23.69
N ASP A 248 -12.16 -8.90 23.54
CA ASP A 248 -13.34 -9.70 23.86
C ASP A 248 -14.47 -9.39 22.86
N ALA A 249 -15.59 -10.10 23.01
CA ALA A 249 -16.77 -9.93 22.15
C ALA A 249 -17.69 -8.78 22.59
N ALA A 250 -17.25 -7.88 23.49
CA ALA A 250 -18.09 -6.77 23.91
C ALA A 250 -18.42 -5.86 22.71
N PRO A 251 -19.63 -5.26 22.68
CA PRO A 251 -19.99 -4.32 21.62
C PRO A 251 -19.00 -3.15 21.57
N ALA A 252 -18.50 -2.89 20.37
CA ALA A 252 -17.59 -1.80 20.07
C ALA A 252 -18.38 -0.64 19.45
N ARG A 253 -18.14 0.57 19.96
CA ARG A 253 -18.69 1.81 19.41
C ARG A 253 -17.61 2.50 18.59
N LEU A 254 -17.76 2.51 17.28
CA LEU A 254 -16.89 3.20 16.33
C LEU A 254 -17.50 4.57 16.00
N THR A 255 -16.74 5.63 16.16
CA THR A 255 -17.10 6.99 15.72
C THR A 255 -16.13 7.40 14.62
N LEU A 256 -16.68 7.74 13.46
CA LEU A 256 -15.95 8.31 12.33
C LEU A 256 -16.39 9.76 12.22
N ARG A 257 -15.44 10.68 12.31
CA ARG A 257 -15.68 12.11 12.09
C ARG A 257 -14.62 12.71 11.16
N ASP A 258 -14.85 13.90 10.66
CA ASP A 258 -13.83 14.64 9.92
C ASP A 258 -12.53 14.75 10.74
N GLY A 259 -11.42 14.35 10.14
CA GLY A 259 -10.09 14.33 10.76
C GLY A 259 -9.81 13.32 11.90
N GLU A 260 -10.79 12.59 12.43
CA GLU A 260 -10.57 11.65 13.55
C GLU A 260 -11.47 10.41 13.50
N ALA A 261 -10.89 9.27 13.86
CA ALA A 261 -11.63 8.04 14.13
C ALA A 261 -11.39 7.59 15.58
N ALA A 262 -12.44 7.09 16.22
CA ALA A 262 -12.39 6.65 17.60
C ALA A 262 -13.14 5.34 17.81
N LEU A 263 -12.62 4.48 18.68
CA LEU A 263 -13.24 3.22 19.06
C LEU A 263 -13.34 3.15 20.58
N ALA A 264 -14.53 2.81 21.08
CA ALA A 264 -14.77 2.62 22.51
C ALA A 264 -15.34 1.22 22.79
N VAL A 265 -14.78 0.54 23.79
CA VAL A 265 -15.19 -0.80 24.23
C VAL A 265 -15.07 -0.87 25.74
N GLY A 266 -16.14 -1.25 26.45
CA GLY A 266 -16.09 -1.48 27.90
C GLY A 266 -15.51 -0.33 28.73
N GLY A 267 -15.78 0.93 28.36
CA GLY A 267 -15.26 2.13 29.04
C GLY A 267 -13.82 2.52 28.68
N ARG A 268 -13.11 1.72 27.87
CA ARG A 268 -11.81 2.07 27.28
C ARG A 268 -12.04 2.72 25.91
N ARG A 269 -11.17 3.66 25.52
CA ARG A 269 -11.25 4.37 24.23
C ARG A 269 -9.87 4.54 23.60
N VAL A 270 -9.81 4.36 22.29
CA VAL A 270 -8.71 4.76 21.42
C VAL A 270 -9.25 5.77 20.42
N ALA A 271 -8.46 6.79 20.09
CA ALA A 271 -8.78 7.72 19.03
C ALA A 271 -7.52 8.23 18.35
N GLY A 272 -7.65 8.63 17.10
CA GLY A 272 -6.55 9.22 16.35
C GLY A 272 -6.97 9.67 14.96
N PRO A 273 -6.02 10.19 14.17
CA PRO A 273 -6.33 10.89 12.94
C PRO A 273 -6.86 9.96 11.86
N THR A 274 -7.76 10.51 11.03
CA THR A 274 -7.99 10.01 9.68
C THR A 274 -7.00 10.65 8.72
N VAL A 275 -6.80 10.01 7.57
CA VAL A 275 -5.92 10.48 6.52
C VAL A 275 -6.76 11.29 5.54
N ASP A 276 -6.40 12.55 5.35
CA ASP A 276 -7.06 13.47 4.42
C ASP A 276 -6.59 13.24 2.97
N HIS A 277 -6.94 12.07 2.44
CA HIS A 277 -6.67 11.70 1.06
C HIS A 277 -7.79 10.81 0.50
N GLU A 278 -8.09 11.00 -0.79
CA GLU A 278 -9.05 10.16 -1.49
C GLU A 278 -8.50 8.73 -1.64
N TYR A 279 -9.25 7.75 -1.14
CA TYR A 279 -8.91 6.34 -1.26
C TYR A 279 -9.35 5.79 -2.62
N PRO A 280 -8.52 5.00 -3.32
CA PRO A 280 -8.86 4.45 -4.63
C PRO A 280 -10.21 3.74 -4.67
N ASP A 281 -10.91 3.85 -5.80
CA ASP A 281 -12.18 3.14 -6.02
C ASP A 281 -11.94 1.63 -6.15
N TYR A 282 -11.99 0.93 -5.01
CA TYR A 282 -11.75 -0.50 -4.91
C TYR A 282 -12.87 -1.35 -5.50
N ARG A 283 -14.09 -0.80 -5.67
CA ARG A 283 -15.27 -1.57 -6.05
C ARG A 283 -15.09 -2.22 -7.42
N ARG A 284 -14.37 -1.54 -8.32
CA ARG A 284 -13.97 -2.06 -9.64
C ARG A 284 -13.06 -3.29 -9.59
N LEU A 285 -12.34 -3.49 -8.48
CA LEU A 285 -11.43 -4.61 -8.28
C LEU A 285 -12.11 -5.81 -7.60
N VAL A 286 -13.30 -5.63 -7.01
CA VAL A 286 -14.05 -6.71 -6.37
C VAL A 286 -14.83 -7.53 -7.40
N ASP A 287 -15.33 -6.86 -8.45
CA ASP A 287 -16.12 -7.46 -9.54
C ASP A 287 -15.25 -7.90 -10.73
N LEU A 288 -14.27 -8.77 -10.47
CA LEU A 288 -13.38 -9.28 -11.52
C LEU A 288 -14.12 -10.26 -12.45
N PRO A 289 -13.74 -10.32 -13.74
CA PRO A 289 -14.25 -11.34 -14.66
C PRO A 289 -14.01 -12.74 -14.11
N ALA A 290 -14.99 -13.63 -14.31
CA ALA A 290 -14.89 -15.01 -13.84
C ALA A 290 -13.62 -15.68 -14.37
N GLY A 291 -12.79 -16.15 -13.45
CA GLY A 291 -11.59 -16.91 -13.72
C GLY A 291 -11.81 -18.40 -13.48
N ARG A 292 -10.72 -19.17 -13.56
CA ARG A 292 -10.72 -20.56 -13.16
C ARG A 292 -10.70 -20.66 -11.63
N ARG A 293 -11.71 -21.30 -11.05
CA ARG A 293 -11.85 -21.45 -9.59
C ARG A 293 -11.38 -22.82 -9.14
N VAL A 294 -10.59 -22.84 -8.08
CA VAL A 294 -10.07 -24.04 -7.43
C VAL A 294 -10.35 -23.95 -5.94
N THR A 295 -10.98 -24.98 -5.38
CA THR A 295 -11.10 -25.09 -3.92
C THR A 295 -9.88 -25.79 -3.36
N VAL A 296 -9.32 -25.22 -2.30
CA VAL A 296 -8.15 -25.75 -1.58
C VAL A 296 -8.45 -25.87 -0.09
N ASP A 297 -7.71 -26.75 0.58
CA ASP A 297 -7.54 -26.66 2.02
C ASP A 297 -6.52 -25.55 2.32
N THR A 298 -6.91 -24.55 3.11
CA THR A 298 -6.11 -23.34 3.35
C THR A 298 -4.82 -23.68 4.09
N ALA A 299 -4.87 -24.60 5.06
CA ALA A 299 -3.73 -24.98 5.87
C ALA A 299 -2.73 -25.82 5.06
N ALA A 300 -3.24 -26.77 4.28
CA ALA A 300 -2.42 -27.59 3.38
C ALA A 300 -1.72 -26.73 2.32
N LEU A 301 -2.46 -25.84 1.63
CA LEU A 301 -1.86 -24.96 0.62
C LEU A 301 -0.82 -24.03 1.25
N ARG A 302 -1.09 -23.47 2.43
CA ARG A 302 -0.10 -22.63 3.14
C ARG A 302 1.17 -23.42 3.47
N ALA A 303 1.05 -24.67 3.92
CA ALA A 303 2.20 -25.53 4.20
C ALA A 303 2.97 -25.87 2.92
N GLU A 304 2.28 -26.17 1.83
CA GLU A 304 2.91 -26.43 0.53
C GLU A 304 3.59 -25.19 -0.04
N VAL A 305 2.98 -24.01 0.06
CA VAL A 305 3.61 -22.75 -0.31
C VAL A 305 4.85 -22.52 0.55
N ALA A 306 4.80 -22.75 1.86
CA ALA A 306 5.93 -22.57 2.76
C ALA A 306 7.07 -23.58 2.55
N ALA A 307 6.80 -24.77 2.02
CA ALA A 307 7.81 -25.79 1.72
C ALA A 307 8.27 -25.77 0.24
N GLY A 308 7.47 -25.16 -0.64
CA GLY A 308 7.67 -25.18 -2.08
C GLY A 308 8.82 -24.28 -2.56
N PRO A 309 9.28 -24.47 -3.81
CA PRO A 309 10.36 -23.69 -4.41
C PRO A 309 9.99 -22.21 -4.57
N VAL A 310 11.01 -21.35 -4.57
CA VAL A 310 10.89 -19.91 -4.83
C VAL A 310 11.73 -19.50 -6.04
N ARG A 311 11.27 -18.45 -6.73
CA ARG A 311 12.08 -17.69 -7.69
C ARG A 311 12.35 -16.30 -7.15
N GLU A 312 13.58 -15.82 -7.27
CA GLU A 312 13.89 -14.43 -6.95
C GLU A 312 13.59 -13.55 -8.16
N GLU A 313 12.71 -12.56 -7.98
CA GLU A 313 12.33 -11.62 -9.04
C GLU A 313 12.50 -10.19 -8.57
N ARG A 314 12.98 -9.28 -9.44
CA ARG A 314 13.11 -7.85 -9.14
C ARG A 314 11.79 -7.11 -9.35
N SER A 315 10.77 -7.50 -8.60
CA SER A 315 9.40 -6.99 -8.72
C SER A 315 8.77 -6.62 -7.37
N ALA A 316 9.57 -6.45 -6.31
CA ALA A 316 9.05 -6.01 -5.01
C ALA A 316 8.49 -4.57 -5.08
N PRO A 317 7.57 -4.19 -4.15
CA PRO A 317 7.02 -2.84 -4.08
C PRO A 317 8.04 -1.70 -4.00
N ASP A 318 9.22 -1.99 -3.43
CA ASP A 318 10.34 -1.06 -3.26
C ASP A 318 11.37 -1.15 -4.39
N GLY A 319 11.09 -1.92 -5.46
CA GLY A 319 12.02 -2.21 -6.55
C GLY A 319 13.11 -3.22 -6.19
N GLY A 320 13.03 -3.85 -5.02
CA GLY A 320 13.91 -4.92 -4.56
C GLY A 320 13.62 -6.28 -5.18
N ALA A 321 14.42 -7.27 -4.80
CA ALA A 321 14.14 -8.67 -5.10
C ALA A 321 13.04 -9.17 -4.14
N CYS A 322 12.06 -9.91 -4.65
CA CYS A 322 11.08 -10.64 -3.87
C CYS A 322 11.11 -12.13 -4.21
N GLU A 323 10.77 -12.96 -3.24
CA GLU A 323 10.52 -14.38 -3.46
C GLU A 323 9.13 -14.55 -4.08
N VAL A 324 9.09 -15.29 -5.18
CA VAL A 324 7.89 -15.56 -5.97
C VAL A 324 7.56 -17.05 -5.92
N SER A 325 6.32 -17.34 -5.57
CA SER A 325 5.74 -18.68 -5.70
C SER A 325 5.00 -18.79 -7.02
N VAL A 326 5.30 -19.85 -7.79
CA VAL A 326 4.59 -20.16 -9.04
C VAL A 326 3.52 -21.18 -8.73
N LEU A 327 2.26 -20.78 -8.88
CA LEU A 327 1.11 -21.64 -8.73
C LEU A 327 0.71 -22.19 -10.10
N THR A 328 0.59 -23.51 -10.20
CA THR A 328 0.14 -24.19 -11.40
C THR A 328 -1.28 -24.71 -11.17
N VAL A 329 -2.21 -24.33 -12.04
CA VAL A 329 -3.55 -24.91 -12.10
C VAL A 329 -3.55 -26.00 -13.16
N THR A 330 -3.79 -27.24 -12.73
CA THR A 330 -3.85 -28.38 -13.65
C THR A 330 -5.12 -28.36 -14.47
N ASP A 331 -5.07 -28.76 -15.74
CA ASP A 331 -6.25 -28.92 -16.62
C ASP A 331 -7.14 -30.13 -16.27
N ALA A 332 -6.79 -30.87 -15.21
CA ALA A 332 -7.55 -32.01 -14.73
C ALA A 332 -8.92 -31.62 -14.13
N SER A 333 -9.81 -32.62 -14.02
CA SER A 333 -11.08 -32.51 -13.30
C SER A 333 -11.09 -33.49 -12.11
N PRO A 334 -11.17 -33.03 -10.85
CA PRO A 334 -11.20 -31.62 -10.44
C PRO A 334 -9.84 -30.94 -10.63
N ALA A 335 -9.86 -29.63 -10.91
CA ALA A 335 -8.66 -28.82 -11.03
C ALA A 335 -7.91 -28.80 -9.69
N ARG A 336 -6.57 -28.88 -9.74
CA ARG A 336 -5.71 -28.77 -8.55
C ARG A 336 -4.78 -27.57 -8.71
N LEU A 337 -4.49 -26.94 -7.57
CA LEU A 337 -3.53 -25.86 -7.46
C LEU A 337 -2.29 -26.41 -6.76
N THR A 338 -1.13 -26.36 -7.41
CA THR A 338 0.13 -26.83 -6.83
C THR A 338 1.21 -25.73 -6.88
N PRO A 339 1.98 -25.52 -5.81
CA PRO A 339 3.04 -24.50 -5.77
C PRO A 339 4.38 -25.00 -6.37
N TYR A 340 4.33 -25.96 -7.28
CA TYR A 340 5.51 -26.56 -7.92
C TYR A 340 5.47 -26.33 -9.43
N PRO A 341 6.63 -26.18 -10.09
CA PRO A 341 6.70 -26.28 -11.54
C PRO A 341 6.44 -27.74 -11.90
N GLU A 342 5.20 -28.13 -12.19
CA GLU A 342 4.97 -29.38 -12.90
C GLU A 342 5.67 -29.24 -14.26
N THR A 343 6.65 -30.13 -14.47
CA THR A 343 7.40 -30.32 -15.71
C THR A 343 6.53 -30.13 -16.94
N ALA A 344 6.83 -29.11 -17.74
CA ALA A 344 6.41 -28.92 -19.14
C ALA A 344 4.97 -29.41 -19.49
N GLY A 345 4.01 -29.22 -18.58
CA GLY A 345 2.65 -29.73 -18.70
C GLY A 345 1.64 -28.63 -19.00
N ALA A 346 0.56 -28.99 -19.70
CA ALA A 346 -0.58 -28.12 -20.00
C ALA A 346 -1.31 -27.73 -18.71
N GLY A 347 -1.12 -26.49 -18.28
CA GLY A 347 -1.76 -25.92 -17.11
C GLY A 347 -1.51 -24.41 -17.03
N GLN A 348 -2.45 -23.69 -16.44
CA GLN A 348 -2.33 -22.24 -16.28
C GLN A 348 -1.39 -21.92 -15.13
N ARG A 349 -0.36 -21.12 -15.38
CA ARG A 349 0.61 -20.70 -14.37
C ARG A 349 0.37 -19.25 -13.98
N VAL A 350 0.43 -18.98 -12.67
CA VAL A 350 0.42 -17.63 -12.12
C VAL A 350 1.53 -17.52 -11.09
N ALA A 351 2.32 -16.46 -11.20
CA ALA A 351 3.39 -16.17 -10.28
C ALA A 351 2.97 -15.05 -9.36
N VAL A 352 3.15 -15.20 -8.05
CA VAL A 352 2.78 -14.20 -7.05
C VAL A 352 3.87 -14.08 -6.00
N ASN A 353 3.97 -12.90 -5.39
CA ASN A 353 4.84 -12.70 -4.23
C ASN A 353 4.44 -13.69 -3.12
N ARG A 354 5.42 -14.46 -2.64
CA ARG A 354 5.23 -15.53 -1.65
C ARG A 354 4.80 -15.02 -0.29
N GLU A 355 5.38 -13.91 0.16
CA GLU A 355 5.00 -13.27 1.42
C GLU A 355 3.52 -12.88 1.36
N PHE A 356 3.12 -12.23 0.26
CA PHE A 356 1.74 -11.77 0.10
C PHE A 356 0.74 -12.91 0.03
N LEU A 357 1.08 -13.99 -0.68
CA LEU A 357 0.27 -15.21 -0.70
C LEU A 357 0.13 -15.84 0.69
N THR A 358 1.23 -15.89 1.44
CA THR A 358 1.25 -16.47 2.78
C THR A 358 0.36 -15.67 3.74
N GLU A 359 0.48 -14.35 3.72
CA GLU A 359 -0.34 -13.45 4.54
C GLU A 359 -1.82 -13.52 4.16
N ALA A 360 -2.13 -13.51 2.85
CA ALA A 360 -3.50 -13.64 2.36
C ALA A 360 -4.15 -14.96 2.79
N LEU A 361 -3.45 -16.10 2.67
CA LEU A 361 -3.96 -17.40 3.12
C LEU A 361 -4.20 -17.44 4.63
N ALA A 362 -3.33 -16.81 5.43
CA ALA A 362 -3.51 -16.70 6.86
C ALA A 362 -4.72 -15.82 7.24
N ALA A 363 -4.94 -14.73 6.51
CA ALA A 363 -6.02 -13.76 6.75
C ALA A 363 -7.43 -14.29 6.44
N LEU A 364 -7.56 -15.36 5.63
CA LEU A 364 -8.88 -15.90 5.28
C LEU A 364 -9.67 -16.43 6.49
N GLY A 365 -8.97 -17.04 7.47
CA GLY A 365 -9.60 -17.57 8.68
C GLY A 365 -10.59 -18.72 8.44
N ALA A 366 -10.50 -19.41 7.31
CA ALA A 366 -11.39 -20.51 6.92
C ALA A 366 -10.60 -21.77 6.56
N ALA A 367 -11.15 -22.95 6.88
CA ALA A 367 -10.53 -24.25 6.57
C ALA A 367 -10.35 -24.47 5.06
N HIS A 368 -11.31 -23.99 4.26
CA HIS A 368 -11.26 -24.06 2.81
C HIS A 368 -11.31 -22.67 2.19
N ALA A 369 -10.60 -22.51 1.09
CA ALA A 369 -10.59 -21.31 0.28
C ALA A 369 -10.94 -21.63 -1.17
N GLU A 370 -11.64 -20.70 -1.82
CA GLU A 370 -11.77 -20.64 -3.27
C GLU A 370 -10.69 -19.68 -3.80
N ILE A 371 -9.83 -20.22 -4.66
CA ILE A 371 -8.78 -19.49 -5.35
C ILE A 371 -9.23 -19.32 -6.80
N GLU A 372 -9.38 -18.09 -7.25
CA GLU A 372 -9.78 -17.75 -8.61
C GLU A 372 -8.60 -17.16 -9.35
N ILE A 373 -8.24 -17.82 -10.46
CA ILE A 373 -7.11 -17.48 -11.31
C ILE A 373 -7.67 -17.00 -12.64
N GLY A 374 -7.54 -15.69 -12.88
CA GLY A 374 -7.83 -15.10 -14.19
C GLY A 374 -6.69 -15.33 -15.18
N GLY A 375 -6.61 -14.55 -16.25
CA GLY A 375 -5.50 -14.60 -17.21
C GLY A 375 -4.12 -14.26 -16.60
N PRO A 376 -3.01 -14.37 -17.35
CA PRO A 376 -1.64 -14.18 -16.83
C PRO A 376 -1.35 -12.82 -16.18
N ALA A 377 -2.11 -11.78 -16.53
CA ALA A 377 -2.01 -10.44 -15.97
C ALA A 377 -3.17 -10.08 -15.02
N ALA A 378 -4.13 -11.00 -14.83
CA ALA A 378 -5.25 -10.78 -13.94
C ALA A 378 -4.85 -11.07 -12.48
N PRO A 379 -5.39 -10.32 -11.51
CA PRO A 379 -5.15 -10.59 -10.11
C PRO A 379 -5.63 -11.99 -9.71
N LEU A 380 -4.87 -12.63 -8.82
CA LEU A 380 -5.26 -13.83 -8.11
C LEU A 380 -6.23 -13.44 -7.00
N ALA A 381 -7.45 -13.99 -7.01
CA ALA A 381 -8.44 -13.73 -5.97
C ALA A 381 -8.58 -14.92 -5.03
N LEU A 382 -8.60 -14.65 -3.72
CA LEU A 382 -8.76 -15.63 -2.66
C LEU A 382 -9.99 -15.26 -1.84
N ARG A 383 -10.91 -16.22 -1.70
CA ARG A 383 -12.13 -16.07 -0.90
C ARG A 383 -12.27 -17.26 0.05
N PRO A 384 -12.69 -17.05 1.31
CA PRO A 384 -13.01 -18.18 2.18
C PRO A 384 -14.23 -18.93 1.61
N ARG A 385 -14.23 -20.25 1.72
CA ARG A 385 -15.37 -21.09 1.30
C ARG A 385 -16.20 -21.47 2.53
N GLY A 386 -17.48 -21.14 2.48
CA GLY A 386 -18.43 -21.38 3.57
C GLY A 386 -18.48 -20.22 4.57
N GLY A 387 -19.69 -19.83 4.97
CA GLY A 387 -19.95 -18.67 5.83
C GLY A 387 -20.39 -17.41 5.07
N ALA A 388 -20.97 -16.45 5.79
CA ALA A 388 -21.40 -15.14 5.29
C ALA A 388 -20.26 -14.09 5.35
N SER A 389 -19.01 -14.54 5.21
CA SER A 389 -17.85 -13.67 5.31
C SER A 389 -17.65 -12.92 3.99
N ASP A 390 -17.91 -11.62 4.02
CA ASP A 390 -17.52 -10.65 2.98
C ASP A 390 -16.01 -10.43 3.09
N ARG A 391 -15.22 -11.45 2.71
CA ARG A 391 -13.76 -11.39 2.72
C ARG A 391 -13.20 -11.69 1.34
N LEU A 392 -12.23 -10.89 0.94
CA LEU A 392 -11.53 -11.02 -0.34
C LEU A 392 -10.08 -10.59 -0.17
N SER A 393 -9.16 -11.40 -0.68
CA SER A 393 -7.78 -10.98 -0.92
C SER A 393 -7.47 -11.05 -2.40
N LEU A 394 -6.89 -10.00 -2.96
CA LEU A 394 -6.41 -9.92 -4.34
C LEU A 394 -4.91 -9.75 -4.34
N LEU A 395 -4.20 -10.55 -5.14
CA LEU A 395 -2.76 -10.45 -5.31
C LEU A 395 -2.45 -10.19 -6.78
N MET A 396 -1.69 -9.13 -7.06
CA MET A 396 -1.25 -8.84 -8.41
C MET A 396 -0.19 -9.87 -8.85
N PRO A 397 -0.30 -10.44 -10.07
CA PRO A 397 0.68 -11.39 -10.56
C PRO A 397 2.02 -10.70 -10.82
N VAL A 398 3.09 -11.42 -10.54
CA VAL A 398 4.45 -11.04 -10.95
C VAL A 398 4.69 -11.58 -12.35
N ARG A 399 5.15 -10.72 -13.26
CA ARG A 399 5.60 -11.20 -14.58
C ARG A 399 6.93 -11.90 -14.38
N LEU A 400 6.99 -13.17 -14.75
CA LEU A 400 8.24 -13.90 -14.85
C LEU A 400 8.92 -13.46 -16.14
N ASP A 401 10.20 -13.10 -16.07
CA ASP A 401 11.00 -13.00 -17.28
C ASP A 401 11.23 -14.43 -17.79
N ASP A 402 10.76 -14.75 -18.99
CA ASP A 402 11.01 -16.04 -19.62
C ASP A 402 12.52 -16.13 -19.93
N VAL A 403 13.31 -16.60 -18.97
CA VAL A 403 14.67 -17.07 -19.26
C VAL A 403 14.51 -18.44 -19.89
N ALA A 404 14.65 -18.44 -21.23
CA ALA A 404 14.72 -19.62 -22.08
C ALA A 404 15.78 -20.63 -21.61
#